data_AF-A0A956D657-F1
#
_entry.id   AF-A0A956D657-F1
#
_cell.length_a   1.000
_cell.length_b   1.000
_cell.length_c   1.000
_cell.angle_alpha   90.00
_cell.angle_beta   90.00
_cell.angle_gamma   90.00
#
_symmetry.space_group_name_H-M   'P 1'
#
loop_
_entity.id
_entity.type
_entity.pdbx_description
1 polymer ?
#
loop_
_entity_poly.entity_id
_entity_poly.type
_entity_poly.pdbx_seq_one_letter_code
_entity_poly.pdbx_strand_id
1 'polypeptide(L)'
;FEESMRRFGNDKPDMRFGLEHVELTKLVVEHGGGGVPLLEPLAQKFASGEYRMELPKEIVKAIRVPAEHTLSRKDTDELEKLCKQMGAGGLARAKVNAGGEWTQSPFAKTISNEMRDAINAACGAQDGDLLLFQFGAEAKVQTVMANLRLHLGKKLGLIPEVGTKDDWNFLWVVEPPLFEQNDDGSWAAAHHVFTRPHDEDVEKLATDPGMVKCYRYDLVLNGFEIAGGSIRLHDPEVQKKVFQVIGLTDEDA
;
A
#
# COMPACT_ATOMS: atom_id res chain seq x y z
N PHE A 1 4.20 3.64 10.26
CA PHE A 1 3.17 3.90 9.23
C PHE A 1 3.58 3.27 7.89
N GLU A 2 4.71 3.67 7.33
CA GLU A 2 5.21 3.17 6.03
C GLU A 2 5.26 1.64 5.94
N GLU A 3 5.74 0.96 6.98
CA GLU A 3 5.75 -0.51 7.00
C GLU A 3 4.34 -1.10 6.87
N SER A 4 3.37 -0.52 7.56
CA SER A 4 1.98 -0.97 7.54
C SER A 4 1.34 -0.74 6.17
N MET A 5 1.55 0.45 5.60
CA MET A 5 1.11 0.76 4.24
C MET A 5 1.77 -0.18 3.23
N ARG A 6 3.07 -0.46 3.34
CA ARG A 6 3.79 -1.38 2.46
C ARG A 6 3.26 -2.81 2.55
N ARG A 7 3.08 -3.35 3.75
CA ARG A 7 2.70 -4.76 3.99
C ARG A 7 1.19 -5.03 3.92
N PHE A 8 0.35 -4.03 4.21
CA PHE A 8 -1.10 -4.24 4.41
C PHE A 8 -1.99 -3.21 3.71
N GLY A 9 -1.42 -2.12 3.19
CA GLY A 9 -2.13 -1.07 2.47
C GLY A 9 -3.09 -0.23 3.32
N ASN A 10 -2.90 -0.23 4.64
CA ASN A 10 -3.63 0.62 5.57
C ASN A 10 -2.79 0.84 6.84
N ASP A 11 -3.24 1.78 7.68
CA ASP A 11 -2.62 2.23 8.94
C ASP A 11 -3.21 1.55 10.18
N LYS A 12 -4.07 0.56 10.00
CA LYS A 12 -4.70 -0.23 11.07
C LYS A 12 -4.79 -1.70 10.68
N PRO A 13 -3.64 -2.38 10.54
CA PRO A 13 -3.60 -3.71 9.97
C PRO A 13 -4.18 -4.74 10.93
N ASP A 14 -4.89 -5.71 10.38
CA ASP A 14 -5.26 -6.93 11.11
C ASP A 14 -4.11 -7.95 11.01
N MET A 15 -3.44 -8.18 12.14
CA MET A 15 -2.26 -9.03 12.25
C MET A 15 -2.56 -10.50 12.55
N ARG A 16 -3.84 -10.87 12.70
CA ARG A 16 -4.26 -12.25 13.04
C ARG A 16 -3.96 -13.28 11.95
N PHE A 17 -3.67 -12.82 10.74
CA PHE A 17 -3.41 -13.68 9.59
C PHE A 17 -2.33 -13.10 8.66
N GLY A 18 -1.79 -13.94 7.77
CA GLY A 18 -0.77 -13.56 6.80
C GLY A 18 -1.32 -12.80 5.59
N LEU A 19 -1.04 -13.32 4.39
CA LEU A 19 -1.43 -12.71 3.10
C LEU A 19 -0.95 -11.26 2.94
N GLU A 20 0.27 -10.99 3.41
CA GLU A 20 0.90 -9.68 3.27
C GLU A 20 1.06 -9.30 1.80
N HIS A 21 1.04 -7.99 1.55
CA HIS A 21 1.36 -7.44 0.26
C HIS A 21 2.85 -7.55 0.00
N VAL A 22 3.20 -7.87 -1.24
CA VAL A 22 4.56 -7.83 -1.76
C VAL A 22 4.63 -6.64 -2.67
N GLU A 23 5.51 -5.70 -2.36
CA GLU A 23 5.73 -4.52 -3.17
C GLU A 23 6.64 -4.85 -4.35
N LEU A 24 6.15 -4.61 -5.56
CA LEU A 24 6.81 -4.97 -6.81
C LEU A 24 7.23 -3.75 -7.63
N THR A 25 6.85 -2.53 -7.22
CA THR A 25 7.11 -1.29 -7.97
C THR A 25 8.59 -1.18 -8.38
N LYS A 26 9.52 -1.34 -7.42
CA LYS A 26 10.96 -1.27 -7.70
C LYS A 26 11.41 -2.30 -8.74
N LEU A 27 10.97 -3.55 -8.58
CA LEU A 27 11.30 -4.64 -9.49
C LEU A 27 10.74 -4.39 -10.90
N VAL A 28 9.51 -3.88 -10.99
CA VAL A 28 8.89 -3.49 -12.27
C VAL A 28 9.71 -2.40 -12.96
N VAL A 29 10.20 -1.41 -12.21
CA VAL A 29 11.06 -0.34 -12.74
C VAL A 29 12.41 -0.89 -13.21
N GLU A 30 13.08 -1.72 -12.40
CA GLU A 30 14.37 -2.34 -12.73
C GLU A 30 14.32 -3.20 -14.00
N HIS A 31 13.18 -3.84 -14.27
CA HIS A 31 12.93 -4.62 -15.47
C HIS A 31 12.25 -3.82 -16.60
N GLY A 32 12.06 -2.51 -16.47
CA GLY A 32 11.45 -1.68 -17.50
C GLY A 32 10.01 -2.07 -17.86
N GLY A 33 9.24 -2.60 -16.91
CA GLY A 33 7.91 -3.16 -17.12
C GLY A 33 7.90 -4.64 -17.54
N GLY A 34 9.09 -5.20 -17.83
CA GLY A 34 9.35 -6.61 -18.15
C GLY A 34 8.42 -7.20 -19.21
N GLY A 35 8.18 -6.45 -20.28
CA GLY A 35 7.39 -6.88 -21.43
C GLY A 35 5.87 -6.87 -21.21
N VAL A 36 5.37 -6.38 -20.07
CA VAL A 36 3.94 -6.19 -19.84
C VAL A 36 3.56 -4.76 -20.24
N PRO A 37 2.82 -4.54 -21.35
CA PRO A 37 2.56 -3.19 -21.87
C PRO A 37 1.80 -2.27 -20.90
N LEU A 38 1.08 -2.85 -19.94
CA LEU A 38 0.35 -2.10 -18.91
C LEU A 38 1.27 -1.59 -17.79
N LEU A 39 2.48 -2.13 -17.65
CA LEU A 39 3.45 -1.77 -16.61
C LEU A 39 4.61 -0.93 -17.15
N GLU A 40 4.90 -1.00 -18.45
CA GLU A 40 5.94 -0.20 -19.12
C GLU A 40 5.79 1.31 -18.88
N PRO A 41 4.59 1.93 -18.99
CA PRO A 41 4.44 3.36 -18.74
C PRO A 41 4.81 3.76 -17.31
N LEU A 42 4.41 2.94 -16.32
CA LEU A 42 4.77 3.16 -14.92
C LEU A 42 6.29 3.11 -14.76
N ALA A 43 6.93 2.07 -15.30
CA ALA A 43 8.38 1.92 -15.24
C ALA A 43 9.11 3.12 -15.87
N GLN A 44 8.62 3.62 -17.00
CA GLN A 44 9.19 4.77 -17.70
C GLN A 44 9.08 6.06 -16.87
N LYS A 45 7.95 6.33 -16.21
CA LYS A 45 7.77 7.54 -15.37
C LYS A 45 8.72 7.56 -14.18
N PHE A 46 9.03 6.40 -13.58
CA PHE A 46 10.05 6.32 -12.55
C PHE A 46 11.46 6.48 -13.13
N ALA A 47 11.76 5.83 -14.25
CA ALA A 47 13.08 5.90 -14.89
C ALA A 47 13.43 7.31 -15.40
N SER A 48 12.43 8.09 -15.81
CA SER A 48 12.60 9.49 -16.24
C SER A 48 12.72 10.48 -15.08
N GLY A 49 12.44 10.04 -13.84
CA GLY A 49 12.36 10.91 -12.67
C GLY A 49 11.05 11.71 -12.55
N GLU A 50 10.05 11.44 -13.40
CA GLU A 50 8.71 12.03 -13.25
C GLU A 50 8.07 11.59 -11.92
N TYR A 51 8.20 10.31 -11.58
CA TYR A 51 7.77 9.74 -10.30
C TYR A 51 8.97 9.41 -9.41
N ARG A 52 8.81 9.68 -8.12
CA ARG A 52 9.80 9.39 -7.07
C ARG A 52 9.45 8.10 -6.35
N MET A 53 10.45 7.27 -6.04
CA MET A 53 10.23 6.01 -5.31
C MET A 53 9.81 6.26 -3.85
N GLU A 54 10.22 7.38 -3.26
CA GLU A 54 9.92 7.75 -1.87
C GLU A 54 8.48 8.27 -1.71
N LEU A 55 7.93 8.88 -2.77
CA LEU A 55 6.55 9.38 -2.84
C LEU A 55 5.91 8.94 -4.16
N PRO A 56 5.66 7.63 -4.32
CA PRO A 56 5.19 7.10 -5.58
C PRO A 56 3.74 7.52 -5.84
N LYS A 57 3.47 8.05 -7.03
CA LYS A 57 2.09 8.34 -7.47
C LYS A 57 1.36 7.09 -7.95
N GLU A 58 2.11 6.12 -8.46
CA GLU A 58 1.61 4.81 -8.86
C GLU A 58 2.50 3.71 -8.26
N ILE A 59 1.90 2.57 -7.89
CA ILE A 59 2.61 1.41 -7.35
C ILE A 59 2.13 0.11 -7.99
N VAL A 60 2.89 -0.95 -7.78
CA VAL A 60 2.53 -2.34 -8.13
C VAL A 60 2.67 -3.21 -6.90
N LYS A 61 1.62 -3.94 -6.55
CA LYS A 61 1.61 -4.88 -5.42
C LYS A 61 1.04 -6.23 -5.80
N ALA A 62 1.47 -7.25 -5.09
CA ALA A 62 0.91 -8.59 -5.16
C ALA A 62 0.49 -9.15 -3.80
N ILE A 63 -0.44 -10.09 -3.80
CA ILE A 63 -0.71 -11.00 -2.68
C ILE A 63 -0.48 -12.43 -3.18
N ARG A 64 0.27 -13.21 -2.41
CA ARG A 64 0.39 -14.66 -2.61
C ARG A 64 -0.71 -15.37 -1.82
N VAL A 65 -1.56 -16.12 -2.52
CA VAL A 65 -2.50 -17.07 -1.92
C VAL A 65 -1.88 -18.47 -2.04
N PRO A 66 -1.48 -19.09 -0.92
CA PRO A 66 -0.88 -20.42 -0.92
C PRO A 66 -1.76 -21.50 -1.55
N ALA A 67 -1.15 -22.51 -2.16
CA ALA A 67 -1.83 -23.60 -2.88
C ALA A 67 -2.89 -24.36 -2.05
N GLU A 68 -2.70 -24.47 -0.73
CA GLU A 68 -3.65 -25.08 0.21
C GLU A 68 -4.99 -24.32 0.27
N HIS A 69 -5.00 -23.05 -0.10
CA HIS A 69 -6.19 -22.21 -0.17
C HIS A 69 -6.75 -22.18 -1.59
N THR A 70 -7.31 -23.31 -2.02
CA THR A 70 -7.87 -23.46 -3.37
C THR A 70 -9.04 -22.49 -3.59
N LEU A 71 -8.90 -21.62 -4.60
CA LEU A 71 -9.96 -20.74 -5.10
C LEU A 71 -10.48 -21.28 -6.43
N SER A 72 -11.80 -21.43 -6.54
CA SER A 72 -12.44 -21.77 -7.80
C SER A 72 -12.41 -20.59 -8.77
N ARG A 73 -12.70 -20.85 -10.06
CA ARG A 73 -12.86 -19.77 -11.04
C ARG A 73 -13.91 -18.75 -10.61
N LYS A 74 -15.04 -19.23 -10.07
CA LYS A 74 -16.11 -18.38 -9.54
C LYS A 74 -15.57 -17.46 -8.43
N ASP A 75 -14.78 -18.00 -7.51
CA ASP A 75 -14.18 -17.22 -6.43
C ASP A 75 -13.29 -16.11 -6.99
N THR A 76 -12.40 -16.45 -7.92
CA THR A 76 -11.50 -15.45 -8.52
C THR A 76 -12.22 -14.38 -9.33
N ASP A 77 -13.36 -14.71 -9.96
CA ASP A 77 -14.20 -13.75 -10.68
C ASP A 77 -14.98 -12.84 -9.69
N GLU A 78 -15.36 -13.35 -8.52
CA GLU A 78 -15.92 -12.54 -7.42
C GLU A 78 -14.89 -11.56 -6.85
N LEU A 79 -13.64 -11.99 -6.66
CA LEU A 79 -12.55 -11.11 -6.21
C LEU A 79 -12.28 -9.98 -7.22
N GLU A 80 -12.32 -10.27 -8.52
CA GLU A 80 -12.19 -9.24 -9.55
C GLU A 80 -13.35 -8.24 -9.51
N LYS A 81 -14.59 -8.71 -9.33
CA LYS A 81 -15.76 -7.84 -9.17
C LYS A 81 -15.64 -6.93 -7.95
N LEU A 82 -15.18 -7.47 -6.82
CA LEU A 82 -14.91 -6.70 -5.61
C LEU A 82 -13.90 -5.58 -5.87
N CYS A 83 -12.79 -5.89 -6.55
CA CYS A 83 -11.78 -4.88 -6.90
C CYS A 83 -12.36 -3.79 -7.82
N LYS A 84 -13.18 -4.17 -8.82
CA LYS A 84 -13.84 -3.22 -9.72
C LYS A 84 -14.85 -2.32 -9.01
N GLN A 85 -15.59 -2.85 -8.03
CA GLN A 85 -16.50 -2.05 -7.20
C GLN A 85 -15.77 -0.98 -6.38
N MET A 86 -14.49 -1.22 -6.05
CA MET A 86 -13.61 -0.24 -5.40
C MET A 86 -12.87 0.67 -6.41
N GLY A 87 -13.24 0.63 -7.69
CA GLY A 87 -12.70 1.52 -8.72
C GLY A 87 -11.39 1.07 -9.38
N ALA A 88 -10.95 -0.17 -9.16
CA ALA A 88 -9.85 -0.77 -9.90
C ALA A 88 -10.29 -1.17 -11.34
N GLY A 89 -9.35 -1.18 -12.29
CA GLY A 89 -9.64 -1.62 -13.67
C GLY A 89 -9.93 -3.13 -13.80
N GLY A 90 -9.49 -3.92 -12.82
CA GLY A 90 -9.64 -5.38 -12.77
C GLY A 90 -8.80 -5.97 -11.65
N LEU A 91 -8.52 -7.28 -11.73
CA LEU A 91 -7.61 -7.97 -10.83
C LEU A 91 -6.76 -8.92 -11.67
N ALA A 92 -5.50 -8.55 -11.90
CA ALA A 92 -4.58 -9.44 -12.59
C ALA A 92 -4.21 -10.61 -11.66
N ARG A 93 -3.99 -11.79 -12.24
CA ARG A 93 -3.70 -13.00 -11.49
C ARG A 93 -2.71 -13.89 -12.22
N ALA A 94 -2.02 -14.76 -11.51
CA ALA A 94 -1.20 -15.82 -12.10
C ALA A 94 -1.20 -17.05 -11.20
N LYS A 95 -1.54 -18.21 -11.78
CA LYS A 95 -1.35 -19.51 -11.12
C LYS A 95 0.08 -19.97 -11.42
N VAL A 96 0.87 -20.20 -10.38
CA VAL A 96 2.24 -20.68 -10.51
C VAL A 96 2.23 -22.19 -10.66
N ASN A 97 2.84 -22.70 -11.72
CA ASN A 97 2.99 -24.14 -11.98
C ASN A 97 4.41 -24.60 -11.61
N ALA A 98 4.61 -25.92 -11.63
CA ALA A 98 5.91 -26.55 -11.52
C ALA A 98 6.93 -25.87 -12.46
N GLY A 99 8.06 -25.45 -11.90
CA GLY A 99 9.10 -24.70 -12.62
C GLY A 99 8.93 -23.18 -12.63
N GLY A 100 7.89 -22.63 -11.98
CA GLY A 100 7.69 -21.17 -11.85
C GLY A 100 6.91 -20.52 -13.00
N GLU A 101 6.51 -21.31 -14.01
CA GLU A 101 5.71 -20.84 -15.14
C GLU A 101 4.33 -20.32 -14.68
N TRP A 102 3.87 -19.25 -15.32
CA TRP A 102 2.56 -18.67 -15.02
C TRP A 102 1.49 -19.19 -15.96
N THR A 103 0.40 -19.69 -15.38
CA THR A 103 -0.81 -20.06 -16.11
C THR A 103 -2.01 -19.26 -15.62
N GLN A 104 -3.09 -19.28 -16.42
CA GLN A 104 -4.32 -18.53 -16.14
C GLN A 104 -4.07 -17.03 -15.86
N SER A 105 -3.03 -16.48 -16.50
CA SER A 105 -2.60 -15.10 -16.31
C SER A 105 -2.76 -14.28 -17.57
N PRO A 106 -3.28 -13.04 -17.48
CA PRO A 106 -3.25 -12.11 -18.62
C PRO A 106 -1.82 -11.71 -19.01
N PHE A 107 -0.84 -11.89 -18.13
CA PHE A 107 0.57 -11.52 -18.38
C PHE A 107 1.40 -12.65 -18.98
N ALA A 108 0.95 -13.91 -18.90
CA ALA A 108 1.77 -15.09 -19.22
C ALA A 108 2.39 -15.08 -20.63
N LYS A 109 1.79 -14.38 -21.60
CA LYS A 109 2.30 -14.31 -22.98
C LYS A 109 3.30 -13.19 -23.22
N THR A 110 3.32 -12.18 -22.36
CA THR A 110 4.02 -10.92 -22.60
C THR A 110 5.13 -10.68 -21.58
N ILE A 111 4.96 -11.16 -20.34
CA ILE A 111 5.98 -11.01 -19.30
C ILE A 111 7.28 -11.72 -19.70
N SER A 112 8.41 -11.08 -19.46
CA SER A 112 9.72 -11.69 -19.63
C SER A 112 9.97 -12.75 -18.55
N ASN A 113 10.79 -13.75 -18.87
CA ASN A 113 11.13 -14.81 -17.93
C ASN A 113 11.85 -14.23 -16.70
N GLU A 114 12.74 -13.27 -16.90
CA GLU A 114 13.53 -12.64 -15.84
C GLU A 114 12.63 -11.89 -14.85
N MET A 115 11.68 -11.08 -15.35
CA MET A 115 10.74 -10.37 -14.48
C MET A 115 9.83 -11.34 -13.74
N ARG A 116 9.30 -12.37 -14.43
CA ARG A 116 8.45 -13.39 -13.81
C ARG A 116 9.18 -14.11 -12.68
N ASP A 117 10.39 -14.56 -12.94
CA ASP A 117 11.19 -15.32 -11.96
C ASP A 117 11.56 -14.43 -10.76
N ALA A 118 11.87 -13.15 -11.01
CA ALA A 118 12.10 -12.17 -9.94
C ALA A 118 10.83 -11.92 -9.10
N ILE A 119 9.65 -11.82 -9.72
CA ILE A 119 8.36 -11.67 -9.01
C ILE A 119 8.07 -12.92 -8.19
N ASN A 120 8.25 -14.12 -8.76
CA ASN A 120 8.06 -15.38 -8.03
C ASN A 120 8.97 -15.44 -6.81
N ALA A 121 10.24 -15.06 -6.95
CA ALA A 121 11.19 -15.01 -5.84
C ALA A 121 10.77 -13.99 -4.78
N ALA A 122 10.41 -12.77 -5.18
CA ALA A 122 9.97 -11.71 -4.26
C ALA A 122 8.69 -12.10 -3.48
N CYS A 123 7.77 -12.79 -4.14
CA CYS A 123 6.56 -13.31 -3.52
C CYS A 123 6.79 -14.58 -2.70
N GLY A 124 7.95 -15.22 -2.82
CA GLY A 124 8.19 -16.57 -2.29
C GLY A 124 7.19 -17.57 -2.85
N ALA A 125 6.82 -17.46 -4.12
CA ALA A 125 5.79 -18.27 -4.75
C ALA A 125 6.23 -19.72 -4.92
N GLN A 126 5.31 -20.65 -4.66
CA GLN A 126 5.52 -22.09 -4.79
C GLN A 126 4.60 -22.69 -5.86
N ASP A 127 4.85 -23.95 -6.23
CA ASP A 127 3.99 -24.68 -7.16
C ASP A 127 2.57 -24.75 -6.62
N GLY A 128 1.60 -24.37 -7.46
CA GLY A 128 0.21 -24.29 -7.10
C GLY A 128 -0.22 -22.99 -6.43
N ASP A 129 0.67 -22.04 -6.13
CA ASP A 129 0.24 -20.76 -5.54
C ASP A 129 -0.51 -19.89 -6.56
N LEU A 130 -1.40 -19.04 -6.05
CA LEU A 130 -2.06 -18.00 -6.85
C LEU A 130 -1.50 -16.64 -6.45
N LEU A 131 -0.93 -15.92 -7.40
CA LEU A 131 -0.55 -14.52 -7.23
C LEU A 131 -1.68 -13.63 -7.74
N LEU A 132 -2.04 -12.62 -6.94
CA LEU A 132 -3.04 -11.60 -7.26
C LEU A 132 -2.35 -10.25 -7.31
N PHE A 133 -2.55 -9.47 -8.37
CA PHE A 133 -1.80 -8.25 -8.63
C PHE A 133 -2.73 -7.05 -8.77
N GLN A 134 -2.28 -5.92 -8.23
CA GLN A 134 -2.90 -4.63 -8.48
C GLN A 134 -1.86 -3.55 -8.72
N PHE A 135 -2.18 -2.65 -9.65
CA PHE A 135 -1.28 -1.57 -10.06
C PHE A 135 -2.05 -0.32 -10.50
N GLY A 136 -1.39 0.83 -10.42
CA GLY A 136 -1.95 2.14 -10.71
C GLY A 136 -1.78 3.10 -9.54
N ALA A 137 -2.66 4.10 -9.44
CA ALA A 137 -2.58 5.17 -8.44
C ALA A 137 -2.42 4.63 -7.01
N GLU A 138 -1.44 5.17 -6.27
CA GLU A 138 -0.96 4.63 -4.99
C GLU A 138 -2.08 4.45 -3.96
N ALA A 139 -2.76 5.53 -3.57
CA ALA A 139 -3.90 5.50 -2.65
C ALA A 139 -4.99 4.47 -3.03
N LYS A 140 -5.28 4.33 -4.33
CA LYS A 140 -6.27 3.37 -4.82
C LYS A 140 -5.78 1.93 -4.67
N VAL A 141 -4.54 1.64 -5.07
CA VAL A 141 -3.96 0.30 -4.94
C VAL A 141 -3.89 -0.11 -3.47
N GLN A 142 -3.47 0.78 -2.57
CA GLN A 142 -3.44 0.53 -1.13
C GLN A 142 -4.84 0.12 -0.63
N THR A 143 -5.86 0.93 -0.93
CA THR A 143 -7.24 0.69 -0.53
C THR A 143 -7.78 -0.63 -1.06
N VAL A 144 -7.60 -0.90 -2.37
CA VAL A 144 -8.09 -2.12 -3.01
C VAL A 144 -7.42 -3.36 -2.41
N MET A 145 -6.11 -3.33 -2.23
CA MET A 145 -5.33 -4.47 -1.75
C MET A 145 -5.56 -4.74 -0.25
N ALA A 146 -5.76 -3.70 0.57
CA ALA A 146 -6.12 -3.85 1.98
C ALA A 146 -7.47 -4.57 2.13
N ASN A 147 -8.48 -4.12 1.39
CA ASN A 147 -9.82 -4.71 1.41
C ASN A 147 -9.85 -6.12 0.80
N LEU A 148 -9.11 -6.34 -0.30
CA LEU A 148 -8.96 -7.66 -0.91
C LEU A 148 -8.34 -8.66 0.08
N ARG A 149 -7.28 -8.25 0.79
CA ARG A 149 -6.63 -9.08 1.83
C ARG A 149 -7.61 -9.45 2.94
N LEU A 150 -8.36 -8.49 3.49
CA LEU A 150 -9.36 -8.75 4.53
C LEU A 150 -10.49 -9.66 4.03
N HIS A 151 -10.95 -9.46 2.80
CA HIS A 151 -11.97 -10.32 2.19
C HIS A 151 -11.48 -11.76 2.04
N LEU A 152 -10.24 -11.95 1.54
CA LEU A 152 -9.61 -13.26 1.47
C LEU A 152 -9.47 -13.90 2.86
N GLY A 153 -9.00 -13.15 3.86
CA GLY A 153 -8.87 -13.65 5.24
C GLY A 153 -10.18 -14.20 5.79
N LYS A 154 -11.31 -13.52 5.54
CA LYS A 154 -12.64 -14.00 5.91
C LYS A 154 -13.07 -15.22 5.09
N LYS A 155 -12.93 -15.16 3.77
CA LYS A 155 -13.35 -16.22 2.84
C LYS A 155 -12.60 -17.54 3.09
N LEU A 156 -11.33 -17.45 3.44
CA LEU A 156 -10.44 -18.59 3.72
C LEU A 156 -10.52 -19.07 5.18
N GLY A 157 -11.36 -18.44 6.03
CA GLY A 157 -11.50 -18.80 7.44
C GLY A 157 -10.26 -18.49 8.29
N LEU A 158 -9.39 -17.60 7.81
CA LEU A 158 -8.18 -17.17 8.54
C LEU A 158 -8.51 -16.17 9.66
N ILE A 159 -9.66 -15.50 9.55
CA ILE A 159 -10.19 -14.64 10.60
C ILE A 159 -11.37 -15.38 11.27
N PRO A 160 -11.43 -15.45 12.61
CA PRO A 160 -12.59 -15.98 13.30
C PRO A 160 -13.89 -15.25 12.90
N GLU A 161 -14.96 -16.01 12.62
CA GLU A 161 -16.26 -15.45 12.20
C GLU A 161 -16.92 -14.61 13.31
N VAL A 162 -16.72 -15.01 14.57
CA VAL A 162 -17.25 -14.34 15.75
C VAL A 162 -16.16 -14.21 16.82
N GLY A 163 -16.10 -13.03 17.44
CA GLY A 163 -15.17 -12.75 18.52
C GLY A 163 -13.71 -12.77 18.07
N THR A 164 -12.81 -13.03 19.02
CA THR A 164 -11.36 -13.05 18.77
C THR A 164 -10.74 -14.42 18.95
N LYS A 165 -11.47 -15.45 19.45
CA LYS A 165 -10.88 -16.73 19.90
C LYS A 165 -9.65 -16.52 20.80
N ASP A 166 -9.68 -15.49 21.64
CA ASP A 166 -8.56 -15.04 22.48
C ASP A 166 -7.30 -14.56 21.70
N ASP A 167 -7.42 -14.37 20.39
CA ASP A 167 -6.37 -13.83 19.51
C ASP A 167 -6.45 -12.30 19.45
N TRP A 168 -5.85 -11.67 20.46
CA TRP A 168 -5.77 -10.22 20.61
C TRP A 168 -4.41 -9.70 20.14
N ASN A 169 -4.36 -9.10 18.96
CA ASN A 169 -3.16 -8.51 18.41
C ASN A 169 -3.24 -6.98 18.52
N PHE A 170 -2.48 -6.45 19.49
CA PHE A 170 -2.25 -5.02 19.66
C PHE A 170 -0.96 -4.61 18.96
N LEU A 171 -0.99 -3.46 18.30
CA LEU A 171 0.21 -2.83 17.74
C LEU A 171 0.08 -1.31 17.74
N TRP A 172 1.23 -0.64 17.68
CA TRP A 172 1.31 0.80 17.45
C TRP A 172 1.67 1.06 15.99
N VAL A 173 0.92 1.94 15.32
CA VAL A 173 1.34 2.54 14.06
C VAL A 173 1.84 3.95 14.35
N VAL A 174 3.12 4.16 14.12
CA VAL A 174 3.83 5.41 14.47
C VAL A 174 4.37 6.10 13.22
N GLU A 175 4.75 7.37 13.37
CA GLU A 175 5.48 8.15 12.35
C GLU A 175 4.74 8.25 11.00
N PRO A 176 3.45 8.61 10.97
CA PRO A 176 2.78 8.92 9.71
C PRO A 176 3.28 10.25 9.12
N PRO A 177 3.02 10.50 7.82
CA PRO A 177 3.19 11.81 7.22
C PRO A 177 2.40 12.89 7.96
N LEU A 178 2.94 14.10 8.02
CA LEU A 178 2.24 15.25 8.58
C LEU A 178 1.17 15.78 7.62
N PHE A 179 1.42 15.67 6.32
CA PHE A 179 0.56 16.20 5.26
C PHE A 179 0.14 15.12 4.28
N GLU A 180 -1.01 15.35 3.67
CA GLU A 180 -1.48 14.65 2.49
C GLU A 180 -1.68 15.67 1.35
N GLN A 181 -1.44 15.23 0.10
CA GLN A 181 -1.64 16.08 -1.07
C GLN A 181 -3.03 15.80 -1.66
N ASN A 182 -3.79 16.87 -1.87
CA ASN A 182 -5.07 16.83 -2.55
C ASN A 182 -4.89 16.62 -4.07
N ASP A 183 -5.97 16.23 -4.76
CA ASP A 183 -5.96 16.01 -6.22
C ASP A 183 -5.56 17.26 -7.02
N ASP A 184 -5.79 18.46 -6.47
CA ASP A 184 -5.41 19.74 -7.09
C ASP A 184 -3.96 20.16 -6.81
N GLY A 185 -3.21 19.36 -6.06
CA GLY A 185 -1.81 19.59 -5.69
C GLY A 185 -1.60 20.39 -4.40
N SER A 186 -2.67 20.91 -3.79
CA SER A 186 -2.60 21.57 -2.48
C SER A 186 -2.31 20.57 -1.36
N TRP A 187 -1.74 21.05 -0.25
CA TRP A 187 -1.46 20.22 0.93
C TRP A 187 -2.52 20.44 1.99
N ALA A 188 -2.94 19.34 2.62
CA ALA A 188 -3.76 19.34 3.82
C ALA A 188 -2.99 18.64 4.95
N ALA A 189 -3.34 18.95 6.20
CA ALA A 189 -2.83 18.17 7.32
C ALA A 189 -3.49 16.78 7.31
N ALA A 190 -2.70 15.71 7.32
CA ALA A 190 -3.22 14.34 7.31
C ALA A 190 -4.01 14.01 8.59
N HIS A 191 -3.79 14.77 9.66
CA HIS A 191 -4.52 14.63 10.92
C HIS A 191 -4.92 15.98 11.49
N HIS A 192 -4.03 16.65 12.21
CA HIS A 192 -4.27 18.02 12.69
C HIS A 192 -2.99 18.85 12.63
N VAL A 193 -3.17 20.14 12.42
CA VAL A 193 -2.12 21.15 12.21
C VAL A 193 -1.20 21.38 13.42
N PHE A 194 -1.62 21.00 14.62
CA PHE A 194 -0.82 21.13 15.85
C PHE A 194 0.07 19.90 16.13
N THR A 195 0.23 18.99 15.17
CA THR A 195 1.09 17.81 15.33
C THR A 195 2.53 18.23 15.15
N ARG A 196 3.42 17.84 16.07
CA ARG A 196 4.85 18.12 15.97
C ARG A 196 5.48 17.31 14.83
N PRO A 197 6.12 17.94 13.82
CA PRO A 197 6.96 17.22 12.85
C PRO A 197 8.18 16.61 13.53
N HIS A 198 8.81 15.63 12.89
CA HIS A 198 10.14 15.18 13.29
C HIS A 198 11.18 16.29 13.12
N ASP A 199 12.14 16.37 14.03
CA ASP A 199 13.12 17.47 14.05
C ASP A 199 13.98 17.49 12.77
N GLU A 200 14.35 16.30 12.28
CA GLU A 200 15.09 16.11 11.04
C GLU A 200 14.32 16.48 9.76
N ASP A 201 13.00 16.62 9.86
CA ASP A 201 12.11 16.90 8.73
C ASP A 201 11.63 18.35 8.68
N VAL A 202 11.95 19.17 9.70
CA VAL A 202 11.48 20.57 9.78
C VAL A 202 11.89 21.39 8.55
N GLU A 203 13.10 21.20 8.04
CA GLU A 203 13.56 21.91 6.84
C GLU A 203 12.80 21.50 5.57
N LYS A 204 12.25 20.28 5.54
CA LYS A 204 11.45 19.78 4.42
C LYS A 204 10.07 20.43 4.33
N LEU A 205 9.59 21.09 5.38
CA LEU A 205 8.33 21.85 5.33
C LEU A 205 8.30 22.86 4.18
N ALA A 206 9.45 23.49 3.88
CA ALA A 206 9.53 24.48 2.81
C ALA A 206 9.83 23.89 1.42
N THR A 207 10.39 22.67 1.35
CA THR A 207 10.95 22.12 0.11
C THR A 207 10.28 20.84 -0.39
N ASP A 208 9.85 19.96 0.52
CA ASP A 208 9.29 18.65 0.21
C ASP A 208 8.30 18.17 1.28
N PRO A 209 7.11 18.82 1.40
CA PRO A 209 6.18 18.57 2.51
C PRO A 209 5.70 17.13 2.62
N GLY A 210 5.62 16.40 1.51
CA GLY A 210 5.21 14.99 1.49
C GLY A 210 6.17 14.05 2.23
N MET A 211 7.43 14.45 2.41
CA MET A 211 8.42 13.68 3.15
C MET A 211 8.46 14.01 4.65
N VAL A 212 7.63 14.94 5.13
CA VAL A 212 7.62 15.35 6.54
C VAL A 212 6.84 14.33 7.36
N LYS A 213 7.54 13.59 8.24
CA LYS A 213 6.92 12.71 9.23
C LYS A 213 6.62 13.47 10.51
N CYS A 214 5.76 12.89 11.34
CA CYS A 214 5.34 13.52 12.58
C CYS A 214 5.26 12.56 13.76
N TYR A 215 5.38 13.12 14.97
CA TYR A 215 5.25 12.38 16.22
C TYR A 215 3.78 12.11 16.53
N ARG A 216 3.19 11.20 15.75
CA ARG A 216 1.85 10.67 15.93
C ARG A 216 1.89 9.15 16.06
N TYR A 217 0.96 8.63 16.84
CA TYR A 217 0.84 7.21 17.15
C TYR A 217 -0.63 6.80 17.27
N ASP A 218 -0.98 5.69 16.64
CA ASP A 218 -2.31 5.07 16.71
C ASP A 218 -2.20 3.65 17.28
N LEU A 219 -3.03 3.33 18.28
CA LEU A 219 -3.15 2.00 18.87
C LEU A 219 -4.20 1.22 18.09
N VAL A 220 -3.78 0.09 17.54
CA VAL A 220 -4.61 -0.77 16.70
C VAL A 220 -4.82 -2.10 17.39
N LEU A 221 -6.06 -2.59 17.35
CA LEU A 221 -6.46 -3.89 17.84
C LEU A 221 -7.19 -4.65 16.73
N ASN A 222 -6.61 -5.74 16.26
CA ASN A 222 -7.25 -6.66 15.30
C ASN A 222 -7.85 -5.94 14.07
N GLY A 223 -7.14 -4.95 13.53
CA GLY A 223 -7.57 -4.18 12.36
C GLY A 223 -8.43 -2.95 12.66
N PHE A 224 -8.66 -2.62 13.93
CA PHE A 224 -9.40 -1.43 14.35
C PHE A 224 -8.48 -0.47 15.08
N GLU A 225 -8.50 0.80 14.68
CA GLU A 225 -7.96 1.88 15.48
C GLU A 225 -8.83 2.07 16.72
N ILE A 226 -8.23 1.95 17.92
CA ILE A 226 -8.95 2.05 19.20
C ILE A 226 -8.50 3.23 20.05
N ALA A 227 -7.35 3.83 19.74
CA ALA A 227 -6.88 5.07 20.32
C ALA A 227 -5.85 5.72 19.38
N GLY A 228 -5.66 7.03 19.52
CA GLY A 228 -4.67 7.78 18.74
C GLY A 228 -4.25 9.04 19.47
N GLY A 229 -3.05 9.53 19.16
CA GLY A 229 -2.48 10.70 19.81
C GLY A 229 -1.26 11.24 19.09
N SER A 230 -0.84 12.42 19.51
CA SER A 230 0.33 13.07 18.96
C SER A 230 1.03 13.95 19.98
N ILE A 231 2.33 14.15 19.78
CA ILE A 231 3.07 15.19 20.47
C ILE A 231 2.69 16.54 19.85
N ARG A 232 2.32 17.49 20.70
CA ARG A 232 1.88 18.81 20.25
C ARG A 232 3.05 19.70 19.92
N LEU A 233 2.92 20.40 18.80
CA LEU A 233 3.86 21.42 18.40
C LEU A 233 3.75 22.60 19.36
N HIS A 234 4.89 23.03 19.89
CA HIS A 234 4.98 24.11 20.89
C HIS A 234 6.00 25.19 20.49
N ASP A 235 6.62 25.05 19.31
CA ASP A 235 7.49 26.05 18.71
C ASP A 235 6.64 26.91 17.75
N PRO A 236 6.42 28.20 18.05
CA PRO A 236 5.62 29.09 17.22
C PRO A 236 6.17 29.26 15.79
N GLU A 237 7.50 29.25 15.62
CA GLU A 237 8.13 29.45 14.32
C GLU A 237 7.91 28.22 13.42
N VAL A 238 8.00 27.03 13.99
CA VAL A 238 7.69 25.79 13.25
C VAL A 238 6.19 25.69 12.98
N GLN A 239 5.33 26.11 13.93
CA GLN A 239 3.88 26.10 13.73
C GLN A 239 3.46 27.01 12.57
N LYS A 240 4.08 28.18 12.47
CA LYS A 240 3.90 29.10 11.35
C LYS A 240 4.28 28.45 10.02
N LYS A 241 5.41 27.74 9.94
CA LYS A 241 5.81 26.98 8.73
C LYS A 241 4.78 25.92 8.36
N VAL A 242 4.24 25.19 9.34
CA VAL A 242 3.17 24.18 9.10
C VAL A 242 1.91 24.83 8.52
N PHE A 243 1.50 25.99 9.04
CA PHE A 243 0.35 26.74 8.51
C PHE A 243 0.57 27.22 7.07
N GLN A 244 1.78 27.69 6.75
CA GLN A 244 2.14 28.10 5.40
C GLN A 244 2.03 26.95 4.38
N VAL A 245 2.41 25.72 4.77
CA VAL A 245 2.29 24.54 3.89
C VAL A 245 0.85 24.29 3.46
N ILE A 246 -0.11 24.44 4.37
CA ILE A 246 -1.54 24.23 4.10
C ILE A 246 -2.26 25.49 3.60
N GLY A 247 -1.51 26.56 3.29
CA GLY A 247 -2.04 27.78 2.71
C GLY A 247 -2.73 28.73 3.67
N LEU A 248 -2.55 28.58 4.99
CA LEU A 248 -3.03 29.56 5.97
C LEU A 248 -2.09 30.77 6.00
N THR A 249 -2.67 31.97 6.01
CA THR A 249 -1.92 33.23 6.08
C THR A 249 -1.64 33.64 7.52
N ASP A 250 -0.74 34.61 7.70
CA ASP A 250 -0.47 35.22 9.01
C ASP A 250 -1.73 35.87 9.64
N GLU A 251 -2.74 36.22 8.84
CA GLU A 251 -4.01 36.78 9.33
C GLU A 251 -5.00 35.68 9.79
N ASP A 252 -4.84 34.44 9.30
CA ASP A 252 -5.68 33.30 9.65
C ASP A 252 -5.17 32.52 10.89
N ALA A 253 -3.90 32.73 11.26
CA ALA A 253 -3.14 31.97 12.27
C ALA A 253 -3.20 32.58 13.68
#